data_AF-A0A960JNB5-F1
#
_entry.id   AF-A0A960JNB5-F1
#
_cell.length_a   1.000
_cell.length_b   1.000
_cell.length_c   1.000
_cell.angle_alpha   90.00
_cell.angle_beta   90.00
_cell.angle_gamma   90.00
#
_symmetry.space_group_name_H-M   'P 1'
#
loop_
_entity.id
_entity.type
_entity.pdbx_description
1 polymer ?
#
loop_
_entity_poly.entity_id
_entity_poly.type
_entity_poly.pdbx_seq_one_letter_code
_entity_poly.pdbx_strand_id
1 'polypeptide(L)'
;MPSLLDRRLLFVTGKGGVGKTSVASALALMGARQGKRTLVCEVDAKGNLADFYGVGPLAFQPTEVQPNLFAMAMDTEESLREYLKLQLKLPLLARLGPVARMFDFVATAAPGVKEILTVGKIAYEVRERNYDLVVVDASASGHVVGQLASPVALGELIGVGVVQAQTAWMIELLKDPKVTGVVVVATPEEMPVNETLELVGRLGTETEIDLAGVVANRVLPELFGRAEEELFEELGRRVRSEDRGESQDLAELDEAMGPTGRRGLAGVVEAAELAVGLRRSRVPHLKRLRAGLPQGVALVNVPMLFIRTHGTRVTHAIADLLEDELL
;
A
#
# COMPACT_ATOMS: atom_id res chain seq x y z
N MET A 1 -2.65 -5.60 -20.57
CA MET A 1 -3.42 -5.28 -19.34
C MET A 1 -3.38 -3.78 -19.17
N PRO A 2 -4.44 -3.12 -18.66
CA PRO A 2 -4.37 -1.69 -18.36
C PRO A 2 -3.23 -1.43 -17.36
N SER A 3 -2.52 -0.31 -17.52
CA SER A 3 -1.56 0.15 -16.51
C SER A 3 -2.27 0.35 -15.17
N LEU A 4 -1.53 0.33 -14.05
CA LEU A 4 -2.14 0.57 -12.73
C LEU A 4 -2.94 1.88 -12.72
N LEU A 5 -2.40 2.92 -13.33
CA LEU A 5 -3.00 4.25 -13.32
C LEU A 5 -4.12 4.42 -14.37
N ASP A 6 -4.28 3.51 -15.34
CA ASP A 6 -5.41 3.56 -16.29
C ASP A 6 -6.75 3.23 -15.62
N ARG A 7 -6.69 2.58 -14.45
CA ARG A 7 -7.84 2.28 -13.61
C ARG A 7 -8.31 3.53 -12.88
N ARG A 8 -9.60 3.57 -12.56
CA ARG A 8 -10.22 4.66 -11.80
C ARG A 8 -10.29 4.39 -10.30
N LEU A 9 -10.11 3.14 -9.89
CA LEU A 9 -10.16 2.73 -8.48
C LEU A 9 -9.06 1.71 -8.19
N LEU A 10 -8.20 2.02 -7.22
CA LEU A 10 -7.15 1.13 -6.75
C LEU A 10 -7.28 0.91 -5.24
N PHE A 11 -7.39 -0.35 -4.82
CA PHE A 11 -7.27 -0.73 -3.42
C PHE A 11 -5.84 -1.12 -3.12
N VAL A 12 -5.18 -0.42 -2.19
CA VAL A 12 -3.83 -0.75 -1.75
C VAL A 12 -3.92 -1.45 -0.40
N THR A 13 -3.50 -2.71 -0.37
CA THR A 13 -3.59 -3.56 0.83
C THR A 13 -2.28 -4.33 1.07
N GLY A 14 -2.22 -5.11 2.14
CA GLY A 14 -1.03 -5.86 2.58
C GLY A 14 -0.98 -6.02 4.08
N LYS A 15 0.03 -6.74 4.56
CA LYS A 15 0.26 -6.92 6.01
C LYS A 15 0.49 -5.57 6.72
N GLY A 16 0.19 -5.49 8.02
CA GLY A 16 0.57 -4.33 8.84
C GLY A 16 2.07 -4.03 8.77
N GLY A 17 2.44 -2.75 8.61
CA GLY A 17 3.84 -2.30 8.64
C GLY A 17 4.66 -2.43 7.34
N VAL A 18 4.09 -3.01 6.27
CA VAL A 18 4.78 -3.19 4.96
C VAL A 18 4.86 -1.92 4.11
N GLY A 19 4.17 -0.84 4.51
CA GLY A 19 4.19 0.46 3.83
C GLY A 19 3.03 0.71 2.85
N LYS A 20 1.84 0.16 3.12
CA LYS A 20 0.61 0.41 2.33
C LYS A 20 0.35 1.90 2.11
N THR A 21 0.27 2.68 3.19
CA THR A 21 0.02 4.13 3.14
C THR A 21 1.06 4.86 2.31
N SER A 22 2.34 4.45 2.39
CA SER A 22 3.42 5.01 1.57
C SER A 22 3.20 4.77 0.08
N VAL A 23 2.87 3.53 -0.29
CA VAL A 23 2.60 3.16 -1.69
C VAL A 23 1.31 3.79 -2.20
N ALA A 24 0.24 3.80 -1.40
CA ALA A 24 -1.03 4.46 -1.73
C ALA A 24 -0.84 5.96 -1.96
N SER A 25 -0.09 6.62 -1.07
CA SER A 25 0.20 8.05 -1.19
C SER A 25 1.00 8.37 -2.45
N ALA A 26 1.96 7.51 -2.79
CA ALA A 26 2.79 7.64 -3.98
C ALA A 26 1.98 7.42 -5.27
N LEU A 27 1.17 6.35 -5.35
CA LEU A 27 0.29 6.10 -6.49
C LEU A 27 -0.70 7.24 -6.74
N ALA A 28 -1.27 7.80 -5.67
CA ALA A 28 -2.17 8.95 -5.78
C ALA A 28 -1.44 10.21 -6.29
N LEU A 29 -0.21 10.44 -5.81
CA LEU A 29 0.64 11.53 -6.29
C LEU A 29 1.00 11.37 -7.78
N MET A 30 1.32 10.15 -8.22
CA MET A 30 1.59 9.85 -9.63
C MET A 30 0.38 10.17 -10.51
N GLY A 31 -0.83 9.78 -10.09
CA GLY A 31 -2.06 10.14 -10.79
C GLY A 31 -2.21 11.66 -10.96
N ALA A 32 -2.05 12.41 -9.87
CA ALA A 32 -2.15 13.86 -9.88
C ALA A 32 -1.10 14.53 -10.79
N ARG A 33 0.14 14.04 -10.78
CA ARG A 33 1.23 14.49 -11.67
C ARG A 33 0.94 14.24 -13.14
N GLN A 34 0.20 13.17 -13.46
CA GLN A 34 -0.28 12.88 -14.81
C GLN A 34 -1.54 13.70 -15.19
N GLY A 35 -1.91 14.69 -14.39
CA GLY A 35 -3.05 15.58 -14.64
C GLY A 35 -4.40 14.98 -14.26
N LYS A 36 -4.44 13.80 -13.62
CA LYS A 36 -5.68 13.17 -13.16
C LYS A 36 -6.16 13.86 -11.89
N ARG A 37 -7.45 14.19 -11.84
CA ARG A 37 -8.07 14.59 -10.59
C ARG A 37 -8.15 13.37 -9.68
N THR A 38 -7.27 13.32 -8.69
CA THR A 38 -7.00 12.12 -7.89
C THR A 38 -7.47 12.29 -6.46
N LEU A 39 -8.09 11.26 -5.91
CA LEU A 39 -8.45 11.15 -4.49
C LEU A 39 -7.65 10.02 -3.84
N VAL A 40 -7.10 10.25 -2.67
CA VAL A 40 -6.60 9.20 -1.78
C VAL A 40 -7.46 9.13 -0.51
N CYS A 41 -7.87 7.93 -0.14
CA CYS A 41 -8.76 7.70 0.99
C CYS A 41 -8.14 6.72 1.99
N GLU A 42 -7.98 7.17 3.23
CA GLU A 42 -7.60 6.30 4.36
C GLU A 42 -8.85 5.60 4.91
N VAL A 43 -8.84 4.27 4.96
CA VAL A 43 -9.93 3.47 5.55
C VAL A 43 -9.57 2.90 6.92
N ASP A 44 -8.29 2.65 7.17
CA ASP A 44 -7.81 2.15 8.47
C ASP A 44 -7.75 3.29 9.48
N ALA A 45 -8.52 3.19 10.58
CA ALA A 45 -8.54 4.20 11.65
C ALA A 45 -7.17 4.37 12.36
N LYS A 46 -6.22 3.44 12.17
CA LYS A 46 -4.85 3.54 12.68
C LYS A 46 -3.87 4.12 11.65
N GLY A 47 -4.36 4.52 10.48
CA GLY A 47 -3.57 5.13 9.43
C GLY A 47 -3.02 6.50 9.83
N ASN A 48 -2.13 7.02 8.99
CA ASN A 48 -1.50 8.32 9.16
C ASN A 48 -1.25 9.02 7.81
N LEU A 49 -2.19 8.88 6.88
CA LEU A 49 -2.14 9.40 5.51
C LEU A 49 -1.84 10.92 5.47
N ALA A 50 -2.36 11.69 6.43
CA ALA A 50 -2.06 13.12 6.58
C ALA A 50 -0.55 13.40 6.64
N ASP A 51 0.21 12.58 7.35
CA ASP A 51 1.65 12.76 7.54
C ASP A 51 2.44 12.62 6.23
N PHE A 52 1.92 11.85 5.27
CA PHE A 52 2.54 11.65 3.96
C PHE A 52 2.47 12.89 3.06
N TYR A 53 1.52 13.79 3.33
CA TYR A 53 1.37 15.06 2.63
C TYR A 53 1.78 16.26 3.50
N GLY A 54 2.16 16.05 4.76
CA GLY A 54 2.56 17.11 5.68
C GLY A 54 1.42 18.07 6.03
N VAL A 55 0.19 17.55 6.06
CA VAL A 55 -1.03 18.32 6.37
C VAL A 55 -1.59 17.95 7.74
N GLY A 56 -2.57 18.73 8.20
CA GLY A 56 -3.32 18.39 9.42
C GLY A 56 -4.21 17.16 9.26
N PRO A 57 -4.90 16.73 10.33
CA PRO A 57 -5.80 15.58 10.32
C PRO A 57 -6.80 15.65 9.17
N LEU A 58 -6.98 14.52 8.46
CA LEU A 58 -7.95 14.41 7.39
C LEU A 58 -9.36 14.25 7.97
N ALA A 59 -10.35 14.65 7.18
CA ALA A 59 -11.77 14.51 7.49
C ALA A 59 -12.48 13.68 6.42
N PHE A 60 -13.75 13.37 6.67
CA PHE A 60 -14.61 12.67 5.72
C PHE A 60 -14.84 13.44 4.41
N GLN A 61 -14.77 14.76 4.44
CA GLN A 61 -14.84 15.58 3.23
C GLN A 61 -13.46 15.64 2.56
N PRO A 62 -13.35 15.30 1.26
CA PRO A 62 -12.11 15.44 0.51
C PRO A 62 -11.56 16.86 0.57
N THR A 63 -10.28 16.97 0.92
CA THR A 63 -9.55 18.25 0.97
C THR A 63 -8.38 18.17 0.00
N GLU A 64 -8.17 19.22 -0.79
CA GLU A 64 -7.01 19.30 -1.68
C GLU A 64 -5.72 19.44 -0.85
N VAL A 65 -4.79 18.51 -1.03
CA VAL A 65 -3.50 18.47 -0.30
C VAL A 65 -2.31 18.82 -1.20
N GLN A 66 -2.46 18.63 -2.51
CA GLN A 66 -1.56 19.10 -3.57
C GLN A 66 -2.38 19.38 -4.84
N PRO A 67 -1.84 20.10 -5.85
CA PRO A 67 -2.57 20.35 -7.09
C PRO A 67 -3.14 19.07 -7.70
N ASN A 68 -4.46 19.03 -7.91
CA ASN A 68 -5.21 17.87 -8.43
C ASN A 68 -5.20 16.62 -7.52
N LEU A 69 -4.69 16.71 -6.29
CA LEU A 69 -4.65 15.61 -5.34
C LEU A 69 -5.45 15.96 -4.08
N PHE A 70 -6.50 15.18 -3.86
CA PHE A 70 -7.39 15.30 -2.72
C PHE A 70 -7.15 14.14 -1.76
N ALA A 71 -7.26 14.39 -0.47
CA ALA A 71 -7.17 13.38 0.56
C ALA A 71 -8.39 13.42 1.49
N MET A 72 -8.81 12.25 1.97
CA MET A 72 -9.85 12.10 2.98
C MET A 72 -9.57 10.92 3.91
N ALA A 73 -10.17 10.95 5.09
CA ALA A 73 -10.24 9.80 5.99
C ALA A 73 -11.67 9.31 6.08
N MET A 74 -11.87 8.00 6.00
CA MET A 74 -13.17 7.38 6.12
C MET A 74 -13.69 7.51 7.56
N ASP A 75 -14.94 7.92 7.69
CA ASP A 75 -15.63 7.98 8.97
C ASP A 75 -16.94 7.19 8.86
N THR A 76 -17.16 6.27 9.80
CA THR A 76 -18.33 5.37 9.73
C THR A 76 -19.64 6.11 9.96
N GLU A 77 -19.68 7.08 10.88
CA GLU A 77 -20.90 7.83 11.20
C GLU A 77 -21.27 8.78 10.06
N GLU A 78 -20.29 9.49 9.50
CA GLU A 78 -20.48 10.35 8.33
C GLU A 78 -20.86 9.54 7.08
N SER A 79 -20.27 8.35 6.89
CA SER A 79 -20.65 7.45 5.79
C SER A 79 -22.11 7.01 5.90
N LEU A 80 -22.56 6.66 7.11
CA LEU A 80 -23.96 6.35 7.36
C LEU A 80 -24.84 7.57 7.09
N ARG A 81 -24.46 8.74 7.59
CA ARG A 81 -25.21 9.98 7.40
C ARG A 81 -25.37 10.33 5.92
N GLU A 82 -24.29 10.22 5.15
CA GLU A 82 -24.31 10.46 3.72
C GLU A 82 -25.16 9.42 2.98
N TYR A 83 -25.05 8.14 3.34
CA TYR A 83 -25.90 7.08 2.79
C TYR A 83 -27.39 7.35 3.04
N LEU A 84 -27.79 7.68 4.28
CA LEU A 84 -29.18 7.99 4.64
C LEU A 84 -29.70 9.20 3.87
N LYS A 85 -28.86 10.24 3.70
CA LYS A 85 -29.21 11.46 2.97
C LYS A 85 -29.41 11.18 1.48
N LEU A 86 -28.47 10.47 0.86
CA LEU A 86 -28.46 10.22 -0.58
C LEU A 86 -29.50 9.17 -0.98
N GLN A 87 -29.59 8.06 -0.24
CA GLN A 87 -30.37 6.90 -0.66
C GLN A 87 -31.78 6.88 -0.08
N LEU A 88 -31.96 7.33 1.18
CA LEU A 88 -33.28 7.34 1.83
C LEU A 88 -33.97 8.70 1.80
N LYS A 89 -33.32 9.74 1.26
CA LYS A 89 -33.83 11.13 1.20
C LYS A 89 -34.32 11.65 2.55
N LEU A 90 -33.79 11.11 3.65
CA LEU A 90 -34.16 11.52 5.00
C LEU A 90 -33.52 12.88 5.29
N PRO A 91 -34.29 13.87 5.80
CA PRO A 91 -33.74 15.19 6.12
C PRO A 91 -32.70 15.09 7.25
N LEU A 92 -31.60 15.84 7.11
CA LEU A 92 -30.49 15.96 8.06
C LEU A 92 -30.89 16.33 9.50
N LEU A 93 -32.13 16.77 9.73
CA LEU A 93 -32.70 17.06 11.06
C LEU A 93 -33.23 15.82 11.82
N ALA A 94 -33.25 14.63 11.21
CA ALA A 94 -33.57 13.42 11.96
C ALA A 94 -32.53 13.19 13.07
N ARG A 95 -32.96 12.90 14.30
CA ARG A 95 -32.04 12.62 15.42
C ARG A 95 -31.13 11.45 15.04
N LEU A 96 -29.85 11.74 14.76
CA LEU A 96 -28.87 10.74 14.35
C LEU A 96 -28.53 9.75 15.46
N GLY A 97 -28.56 10.16 16.73
CA GLY A 97 -28.19 9.30 17.86
C GLY A 97 -28.93 7.95 17.90
N PRO A 98 -30.27 7.91 17.83
CA PRO A 98 -31.02 6.65 17.74
C PRO A 98 -30.70 5.81 16.51
N VAL A 99 -30.51 6.44 15.34
CA VAL A 99 -30.23 5.74 14.08
C VAL A 99 -28.82 5.16 14.08
N ALA A 100 -27.83 5.90 14.56
CA ALA A 100 -26.45 5.43 14.73
C ALA A 100 -26.39 4.26 15.73
N ARG A 101 -27.11 4.32 16.85
CA ARG A 101 -27.18 3.18 17.79
C ARG A 101 -27.85 1.94 17.18
N MET A 102 -28.94 2.14 16.42
CA MET A 102 -29.59 1.03 15.72
C MET A 102 -28.67 0.46 14.63
N PHE A 103 -27.92 1.32 13.96
CA PHE A 103 -26.89 0.91 13.01
C PHE A 103 -25.78 0.13 13.69
N ASP A 104 -25.24 0.58 14.81
CA ASP A 104 -24.21 -0.15 15.56
C ASP A 104 -24.72 -1.53 15.99
N PHE A 105 -25.98 -1.59 16.45
CA PHE A 105 -26.64 -2.86 16.77
C PHE A 105 -26.75 -3.76 15.53
N VAL A 106 -27.22 -3.23 14.40
CA VAL A 106 -27.34 -3.98 13.14
C VAL A 106 -25.98 -4.38 12.59
N ALA A 107 -24.96 -3.53 12.64
CA ALA A 107 -23.60 -3.83 12.19
C ALA A 107 -22.92 -4.88 13.09
N THR A 108 -23.30 -4.94 14.37
CA THR A 108 -22.89 -6.02 15.27
C THR A 108 -23.58 -7.34 14.91
N ALA A 109 -24.85 -7.28 14.49
CA ALA A 109 -25.65 -8.45 14.13
C ALA A 109 -25.42 -8.95 12.67
N ALA A 110 -25.02 -8.05 11.78
CA ALA A 110 -24.79 -8.28 10.36
C ALA A 110 -23.40 -7.73 9.96
N PRO A 111 -22.35 -8.57 10.07
CA PRO A 111 -21.04 -8.27 9.51
C PRO A 111 -21.18 -7.96 8.00
N GLY A 112 -20.53 -6.91 7.49
CA GLY A 112 -20.61 -6.50 6.08
C GLY A 112 -21.32 -5.16 5.84
N VAL A 113 -22.11 -4.67 6.80
CA VAL A 113 -22.82 -3.39 6.63
C VAL A 113 -21.86 -2.19 6.64
N LYS A 114 -20.84 -2.20 7.50
CA LYS A 114 -19.80 -1.14 7.54
C LYS A 114 -18.97 -1.13 6.26
N GLU A 115 -18.70 -2.31 5.74
CA GLU A 115 -17.97 -2.55 4.50
C GLU A 115 -18.73 -1.96 3.31
N ILE A 116 -20.05 -2.15 3.24
CA ILE A 116 -20.88 -1.57 2.17
C ILE A 116 -20.93 -0.05 2.24
N LEU A 117 -21.00 0.55 3.43
CA LEU A 117 -20.95 2.01 3.53
C LEU A 117 -19.60 2.55 3.04
N THR A 118 -18.51 1.88 3.43
CA THR A 118 -17.14 2.23 3.04
C THR A 118 -16.97 2.14 1.52
N VAL A 119 -17.29 0.97 0.94
CA VAL A 119 -17.16 0.73 -0.50
C VAL A 119 -18.15 1.58 -1.29
N GLY A 120 -19.36 1.79 -0.79
CA GLY A 120 -20.37 2.67 -1.38
C GLY A 120 -19.92 4.12 -1.44
N LYS A 121 -19.27 4.62 -0.38
CA LYS A 121 -18.64 5.95 -0.38
C LYS A 121 -17.54 6.04 -1.44
N ILE A 122 -16.63 5.08 -1.49
CA ILE A 122 -15.53 5.05 -2.47
C ILE A 122 -16.09 5.05 -3.90
N ALA A 123 -17.06 4.18 -4.18
CA ALA A 123 -17.70 4.09 -5.49
C ALA A 123 -18.45 5.38 -5.86
N TYR A 124 -19.07 6.05 -4.89
CA TYR A 124 -19.70 7.36 -5.06
C TYR A 124 -18.68 8.44 -5.44
N GLU A 125 -17.51 8.46 -4.80
CA GLU A 125 -16.43 9.39 -5.17
C GLU A 125 -15.94 9.15 -6.61
N VAL A 126 -15.76 7.89 -7.01
CA VAL A 126 -15.37 7.56 -8.39
C VAL A 126 -16.44 8.04 -9.39
N ARG A 127 -17.71 7.70 -9.16
CA ARG A 127 -18.78 7.85 -10.15
C ARG A 127 -19.40 9.25 -10.16
N GLU A 128 -19.79 9.77 -8.99
CA GLU A 128 -20.62 10.98 -8.89
C GLU A 128 -19.78 12.24 -8.64
N ARG A 129 -18.59 12.08 -8.03
CA ARG A 129 -17.64 13.20 -7.86
C ARG A 129 -16.63 13.32 -8.99
N ASN A 130 -16.68 12.44 -9.98
CA ASN A 130 -15.84 12.47 -11.19
C ASN A 130 -14.34 12.61 -10.85
N TYR A 131 -13.85 11.80 -9.92
CA TYR A 131 -12.41 11.59 -9.79
C TYR A 131 -11.94 10.65 -10.90
N ASP A 132 -10.83 11.00 -11.53
CA ASP A 132 -10.18 10.20 -12.58
C ASP A 132 -9.47 8.99 -11.97
N LEU A 133 -8.98 9.12 -10.74
CA LEU A 133 -8.37 8.06 -9.96
C LEU A 133 -8.74 8.19 -8.48
N VAL A 134 -9.17 7.10 -7.85
CA VAL A 134 -9.35 6.97 -6.41
C VAL A 134 -8.42 5.86 -5.91
N VAL A 135 -7.52 6.20 -4.99
CA VAL A 135 -6.60 5.25 -4.33
C VAL A 135 -7.05 5.07 -2.89
N VAL A 136 -7.33 3.83 -2.51
CA VAL A 136 -7.82 3.47 -1.18
C VAL A 136 -6.67 2.84 -0.40
N ASP A 137 -6.19 3.50 0.65
CA ASP A 137 -5.33 2.87 1.66
C ASP A 137 -6.21 1.97 2.54
N ALA A 138 -6.35 0.73 2.09
CA ALA A 138 -7.28 -0.23 2.65
C ALA A 138 -6.75 -0.87 3.94
N SER A 139 -7.66 -1.49 4.67
CA SER A 139 -7.33 -2.26 5.88
C SER A 139 -6.30 -3.36 5.58
N ALA A 140 -5.65 -3.85 6.64
CA ALA A 140 -4.68 -4.93 6.53
C ALA A 140 -5.28 -6.20 5.88
N SER A 141 -4.41 -6.96 5.21
CA SER A 141 -4.71 -8.16 4.40
C SER A 141 -5.76 -9.11 4.98
N GLY A 142 -5.78 -9.34 6.29
CA GLY A 142 -6.74 -10.26 6.94
C GLY A 142 -8.22 -9.87 6.81
N HIS A 143 -8.52 -8.57 6.63
CA HIS A 143 -9.90 -8.07 6.58
C HIS A 143 -10.34 -7.66 5.17
N VAL A 144 -9.41 -7.30 4.28
CA VAL A 144 -9.71 -6.70 2.98
C VAL A 144 -10.59 -7.60 2.08
N VAL A 145 -10.36 -8.92 2.08
CA VAL A 145 -11.17 -9.86 1.29
C VAL A 145 -12.63 -9.82 1.72
N GLY A 146 -12.88 -9.81 3.04
CA GLY A 146 -14.22 -9.65 3.59
C GLY A 146 -14.83 -8.31 3.17
N GLN A 147 -14.06 -7.21 3.22
CA GLN A 147 -14.55 -5.88 2.80
C GLN A 147 -14.96 -5.84 1.32
N LEU A 148 -14.22 -6.53 0.45
CA LEU A 148 -14.46 -6.55 -0.99
C LEU A 148 -15.51 -7.59 -1.41
N ALA A 149 -15.66 -8.69 -0.67
CA ALA A 149 -16.67 -9.73 -0.91
C ALA A 149 -18.04 -9.38 -0.31
N SER A 150 -18.08 -8.65 0.81
CA SER A 150 -19.31 -8.34 1.55
C SER A 150 -20.40 -7.66 0.73
N PRO A 151 -20.11 -6.70 -0.18
CA PRO A 151 -21.14 -6.09 -1.01
C PRO A 151 -21.88 -7.09 -1.91
N VAL A 152 -21.17 -8.11 -2.40
CA VAL A 152 -21.76 -9.19 -3.22
C VAL A 152 -22.61 -10.10 -2.33
N ALA A 153 -22.04 -10.58 -1.22
CA ALA A 153 -22.72 -11.49 -0.30
C ALA A 153 -24.01 -10.89 0.31
N LEU A 154 -24.00 -9.60 0.66
CA LEU A 154 -25.20 -8.95 1.19
C LEU A 154 -26.22 -8.63 0.08
N GLY A 155 -25.77 -8.36 -1.15
CA GLY A 155 -26.66 -8.21 -2.31
C GLY A 155 -27.48 -9.47 -2.62
N GLU A 156 -26.93 -10.64 -2.31
CA GLU A 156 -27.61 -11.94 -2.42
C GLU A 156 -28.57 -12.21 -1.23
N LEU A 157 -28.21 -11.75 -0.03
CA LEU A 157 -29.01 -11.94 1.19
C LEU A 157 -30.24 -11.01 1.27
N ILE A 158 -30.16 -9.77 0.76
CA ILE A 158 -31.28 -8.81 0.81
C ILE A 158 -32.24 -9.03 -0.36
N GLY A 159 -32.62 -10.28 -0.60
CA GLY A 159 -33.60 -10.66 -1.61
C GLY A 159 -34.85 -9.79 -1.53
N VAL A 160 -35.06 -8.99 -2.59
CA VAL A 160 -36.18 -8.06 -2.85
C VAL A 160 -36.15 -6.73 -2.07
N GLY A 161 -35.68 -5.66 -2.73
CA GLY A 161 -35.83 -4.27 -2.24
C GLY A 161 -35.03 -3.20 -3.00
N VAL A 162 -35.32 -1.92 -2.75
CA VAL A 162 -34.70 -0.73 -3.37
C VAL A 162 -33.16 -0.71 -3.25
N VAL A 163 -32.63 -1.35 -2.20
CA VAL A 163 -31.18 -1.45 -1.92
C VAL A 163 -30.44 -2.31 -2.95
N GLN A 164 -31.06 -3.37 -3.49
CA GLN A 164 -30.40 -4.29 -4.43
C GLN A 164 -30.11 -3.61 -5.79
N ALA A 165 -31.07 -2.85 -6.32
CA ALA A 165 -30.86 -2.04 -7.52
C ALA A 165 -29.83 -0.92 -7.30
N GLN A 166 -29.70 -0.44 -6.05
CA GLN A 166 -28.74 0.59 -5.66
C GLN A 166 -27.33 0.07 -5.35
N THR A 167 -27.11 -1.24 -5.21
CA THR A 167 -25.75 -1.81 -5.03
C THR A 167 -25.20 -2.45 -6.31
N ALA A 168 -26.05 -2.75 -7.29
CA ALA A 168 -25.65 -3.37 -8.56
C ALA A 168 -24.54 -2.60 -9.29
N TRP A 169 -24.69 -1.27 -9.43
CA TRP A 169 -23.69 -0.45 -10.13
C TRP A 169 -22.34 -0.39 -9.38
N MET A 170 -22.36 -0.50 -8.05
CA MET A 170 -21.14 -0.56 -7.24
C MET A 170 -20.44 -1.89 -7.48
N ILE A 171 -21.19 -3.00 -7.50
CA ILE A 171 -20.66 -4.33 -7.81
C ILE A 171 -20.08 -4.36 -9.24
N GLU A 172 -20.78 -3.81 -10.23
CA GLU A 172 -20.30 -3.69 -11.61
C GLU A 172 -18.98 -2.91 -11.70
N LEU A 173 -18.89 -1.79 -10.99
CA LEU A 173 -17.67 -0.97 -10.94
C LEU A 173 -16.49 -1.74 -10.33
N LEU A 174 -16.72 -2.49 -9.25
CA LEU A 174 -15.67 -3.27 -8.56
C LEU A 174 -15.19 -4.46 -9.39
N LYS A 175 -16.09 -5.09 -10.14
CA LYS A 175 -15.79 -6.27 -10.95
C LYS A 175 -15.10 -5.96 -12.27
N ASP A 176 -15.18 -4.72 -12.77
CA ASP A 176 -14.54 -4.37 -14.04
C ASP A 176 -13.01 -4.21 -13.86
N PRO A 177 -12.17 -5.12 -14.41
CA PRO A 177 -10.71 -5.07 -14.27
C PRO A 177 -10.07 -3.85 -14.94
N LYS A 178 -10.79 -3.16 -15.83
CA LYS A 178 -10.34 -1.91 -16.45
C LYS A 178 -10.59 -0.70 -15.55
N VAL A 179 -11.50 -0.82 -14.58
CA VAL A 179 -11.92 0.28 -13.71
C VAL A 179 -11.34 0.11 -12.31
N THR A 180 -11.40 -1.10 -11.76
CA THR A 180 -10.99 -1.41 -10.38
C THR A 180 -9.88 -2.44 -10.35
N GLY A 181 -8.96 -2.29 -9.39
CA GLY A 181 -7.96 -3.30 -9.12
C GLY A 181 -7.38 -3.24 -7.71
N VAL A 182 -6.80 -4.34 -7.27
CA VAL A 182 -6.09 -4.45 -5.99
C VAL A 182 -4.58 -4.44 -6.22
N VAL A 183 -3.88 -3.59 -5.48
CA VAL A 183 -2.42 -3.56 -5.37
C VAL A 183 -2.04 -4.12 -4.00
N VAL A 184 -1.29 -5.23 -3.97
CA VAL A 184 -0.84 -5.82 -2.70
C VAL A 184 0.61 -5.42 -2.42
N VAL A 185 0.87 -4.88 -1.24
CA VAL A 185 2.20 -4.44 -0.80
C VAL A 185 2.79 -5.48 0.15
N ALA A 186 4.03 -5.88 -0.10
CA ALA A 186 4.77 -6.85 0.71
C ALA A 186 6.21 -6.39 0.91
N THR A 187 6.79 -6.63 2.08
CA THR A 187 8.26 -6.58 2.22
C THR A 187 8.86 -7.96 1.93
N PRO A 188 10.12 -8.05 1.45
CA PRO A 188 10.84 -9.31 1.25
C PRO A 188 11.19 -10.07 2.54
N GLU A 189 10.19 -10.40 3.35
CA GLU A 189 10.29 -11.09 4.64
C GLU A 189 9.31 -12.28 4.65
N GLU A 190 9.60 -13.29 5.46
CA GLU A 190 8.85 -14.55 5.48
C GLU A 190 7.34 -14.37 5.66
N MET A 191 6.94 -13.69 6.74
CA MET A 191 5.52 -13.53 7.06
C MET A 191 4.77 -12.62 6.07
N PRO A 192 5.26 -11.41 5.71
CA PRO A 192 4.65 -10.60 4.66
C PRO A 192 4.48 -11.33 3.32
N VAL A 193 5.46 -12.15 2.90
CA VAL A 193 5.36 -12.92 1.65
C VAL A 193 4.30 -14.00 1.74
N ASN A 194 4.29 -14.80 2.82
CA ASN A 194 3.30 -15.86 2.97
C ASN A 194 1.86 -15.31 3.05
N GLU A 195 1.64 -14.25 3.83
CA GLU A 195 0.32 -13.59 3.92
C GLU A 195 -0.10 -12.96 2.58
N THR A 196 0.85 -12.44 1.80
CA THR A 196 0.56 -11.89 0.47
C THR A 196 0.12 -12.98 -0.48
N LEU A 197 0.81 -14.13 -0.53
CA LEU A 197 0.44 -15.24 -1.40
C LEU A 197 -0.91 -15.85 -1.00
N GLU A 198 -1.17 -15.96 0.31
CA GLU A 198 -2.49 -16.37 0.82
C GLU A 198 -3.58 -15.38 0.40
N LEU A 199 -3.35 -14.08 0.61
CA LEU A 199 -4.29 -13.03 0.20
C LEU A 199 -4.57 -13.06 -1.30
N VAL A 200 -3.53 -13.21 -2.14
CA VAL A 200 -3.68 -13.30 -3.60
C VAL A 200 -4.53 -14.50 -3.98
N GLY A 201 -4.32 -15.66 -3.35
CA GLY A 201 -5.16 -16.84 -3.54
C GLY A 201 -6.62 -16.57 -3.18
N ARG A 202 -6.86 -16.00 -2.00
CA ARG A 202 -8.20 -15.67 -1.50
C ARG A 202 -8.91 -14.62 -2.36
N LEU A 203 -8.20 -13.59 -2.84
CA LEU A 203 -8.77 -12.61 -3.77
C LEU A 203 -9.29 -13.27 -5.04
N GLY A 204 -8.54 -14.24 -5.59
CA GLY A 204 -8.95 -14.97 -6.80
C GLY A 204 -10.07 -15.99 -6.59
N THR A 205 -10.30 -16.47 -5.36
CA THR A 205 -11.33 -17.48 -5.07
C THR A 205 -12.59 -16.93 -4.39
N GLU A 206 -12.46 -15.87 -3.59
CA GLU A 206 -13.54 -15.29 -2.78
C GLU A 206 -14.06 -13.96 -3.36
N THR A 207 -13.38 -13.37 -4.35
CA THR A 207 -13.79 -12.10 -4.98
C THR A 207 -13.68 -12.17 -6.50
N GLU A 208 -14.32 -11.23 -7.18
CA GLU A 208 -14.22 -11.03 -8.63
C GLU A 208 -13.38 -9.79 -8.99
N ILE A 209 -12.61 -9.25 -8.03
CA ILE A 209 -11.80 -8.04 -8.25
C ILE A 209 -10.43 -8.42 -8.78
N ASP A 210 -9.97 -7.69 -9.79
CA ASP A 210 -8.68 -7.88 -10.43
C ASP A 210 -7.50 -7.63 -9.48
N LEU A 211 -6.52 -8.53 -9.49
CA LEU A 211 -5.21 -8.29 -8.89
C LEU A 211 -4.36 -7.50 -9.88
N ALA A 212 -4.35 -6.18 -9.72
CA ALA A 212 -3.70 -5.27 -10.66
C ALA A 212 -2.16 -5.32 -10.56
N GLY A 213 -1.62 -5.65 -9.39
CA GLY A 213 -0.18 -5.81 -9.21
C GLY A 213 0.24 -6.06 -7.77
N VAL A 214 1.52 -6.38 -7.60
CA VAL A 214 2.16 -6.53 -6.29
C VAL A 214 3.37 -5.60 -6.21
N VAL A 215 3.49 -4.88 -5.10
CA VAL A 215 4.64 -4.02 -4.81
C VAL A 215 5.50 -4.69 -3.74
N ALA A 216 6.69 -5.12 -4.13
CA ALA A 216 7.74 -5.52 -3.20
C ALA A 216 8.42 -4.25 -2.65
N ASN A 217 8.00 -3.82 -1.46
CA ASN A 217 8.53 -2.63 -0.81
C ASN A 217 9.78 -2.92 0.03
N ARG A 218 10.64 -1.91 0.22
CA ARG A 218 11.88 -2.00 1.01
C ARG A 218 12.82 -3.11 0.53
N VAL A 219 12.90 -3.29 -0.79
CA VAL A 219 13.88 -4.19 -1.41
C VAL A 219 15.28 -3.65 -1.14
N LEU A 220 16.13 -4.47 -0.53
CA LEU A 220 17.51 -4.05 -0.26
C LEU A 220 18.31 -4.01 -1.57
N PRO A 221 19.00 -2.90 -1.87
CA PRO A 221 19.77 -2.77 -3.10
C PRO A 221 20.94 -3.76 -3.12
N GLU A 222 21.35 -4.17 -4.32
CA GLU A 222 22.59 -4.93 -4.52
C GLU A 222 23.77 -3.96 -4.45
N LEU A 223 24.52 -4.01 -3.34
CA LEU A 223 25.70 -3.14 -3.14
C LEU A 223 26.92 -3.63 -3.92
N PHE A 224 27.05 -4.95 -4.07
CA PHE A 224 28.15 -5.62 -4.75
C PHE A 224 27.57 -6.68 -5.67
N GLY A 225 27.95 -6.66 -6.93
CA GLY A 225 27.66 -7.73 -7.87
C GLY A 225 28.49 -8.98 -7.59
N ARG A 226 28.25 -10.08 -8.33
CA ARG A 226 28.94 -11.36 -8.10
C ARG A 226 30.48 -11.26 -8.08
N ALA A 227 31.06 -10.49 -8.99
CA ALA A 227 32.51 -10.32 -9.06
C ALA A 227 33.08 -9.50 -7.88
N GLU A 228 32.28 -8.58 -7.34
CA GLU A 228 32.66 -7.73 -6.22
C GLU A 228 32.46 -8.43 -4.87
N GLU A 229 31.52 -9.38 -4.78
CA GLU A 229 31.30 -10.19 -3.57
C GLU A 229 32.54 -11.02 -3.20
N GLU A 230 33.23 -11.65 -4.16
CA GLU A 230 34.45 -12.43 -3.89
C GLU A 230 35.58 -11.53 -3.34
N LEU A 231 35.77 -10.36 -3.95
CA LEU A 231 36.72 -9.35 -3.49
C LEU A 231 36.37 -8.85 -2.09
N PHE A 232 35.08 -8.60 -1.83
CA PHE A 232 34.59 -8.12 -0.56
C PHE A 232 34.78 -9.17 0.56
N GLU A 233 34.52 -10.44 0.29
CA GLU A 233 34.74 -11.54 1.24
C GLU A 233 36.25 -11.73 1.55
N GLU A 234 37.13 -11.57 0.57
CA GLU A 234 38.59 -11.56 0.77
C GLU A 234 39.02 -10.38 1.64
N LEU A 235 38.58 -9.16 1.32
CA LEU A 235 38.86 -7.96 2.09
C LEU A 235 38.39 -8.13 3.55
N GLY A 236 37.19 -8.68 3.76
CA GLY A 236 36.65 -8.96 5.08
C GLY A 236 37.52 -9.93 5.89
N ARG A 237 38.04 -10.99 5.26
CA ARG A 237 38.99 -11.92 5.90
C ARG A 237 40.30 -11.22 6.27
N ARG A 238 40.88 -10.42 5.36
CA ARG A 238 42.12 -9.66 5.61
C ARG A 238 41.96 -8.62 6.72
N VAL A 239 40.82 -7.96 6.82
CA VAL A 239 40.56 -6.94 7.86
C VAL A 239 40.36 -7.55 9.25
N ARG A 240 39.94 -8.82 9.33
CA ARG A 240 39.80 -9.59 10.57
C ARG A 240 41.06 -10.36 10.98
N SER A 241 42.06 -10.49 10.10
CA SER A 241 43.26 -11.26 10.44
C SER A 241 44.08 -10.56 11.52
N GLU A 242 44.77 -11.35 12.34
CA GLU A 242 45.69 -10.83 13.36
C GLU A 242 46.85 -10.06 12.72
N ASP A 243 47.26 -10.48 11.52
CA ASP A 243 48.37 -9.89 10.75
C ASP A 243 48.00 -8.62 9.98
N ARG A 244 46.76 -8.11 10.11
CA ARG A 244 46.28 -6.96 9.32
C ARG A 244 47.15 -5.70 9.45
N GLY A 245 47.83 -5.53 10.59
CA GLY A 245 48.71 -4.41 10.87
C GLY A 245 49.98 -4.39 10.02
N GLU A 246 50.31 -5.49 9.35
CA GLU A 246 51.48 -5.62 8.46
C GLU A 246 51.13 -5.30 7.00
N SER A 247 49.84 -5.18 6.66
CA SER A 247 49.38 -4.96 5.28
C SER A 247 49.37 -3.47 4.94
N GLN A 248 50.32 -3.04 4.10
CA GLN A 248 50.40 -1.65 3.60
C GLN A 248 49.10 -1.18 2.95
N ASP A 249 48.48 -1.99 2.08
CA ASP A 249 47.22 -1.63 1.41
C ASP A 249 46.08 -1.36 2.41
N LEU A 250 46.01 -2.11 3.52
CA LEU A 250 44.95 -1.92 4.52
C LEU A 250 45.19 -0.64 5.33
N ALA A 251 46.45 -0.30 5.60
CA ALA A 251 46.82 0.95 6.26
C ALA A 251 46.48 2.17 5.40
N GLU A 252 46.73 2.12 4.09
CA GLU A 252 46.35 3.17 3.14
C GLU A 252 44.81 3.36 3.09
N LEU A 253 44.06 2.25 3.08
CA LEU A 253 42.60 2.29 3.14
C LEU A 253 42.09 2.87 4.47
N ASP A 254 42.69 2.50 5.60
CA ASP A 254 42.33 3.05 6.91
C ASP A 254 42.61 4.57 6.98
N GLU A 255 43.74 5.02 6.44
CA GLU A 255 44.10 6.44 6.38
C GLU A 255 43.11 7.23 5.50
N ALA A 256 42.75 6.69 4.33
CA ALA A 256 41.81 7.31 3.41
C ALA A 256 40.41 7.52 4.00
N MET A 257 39.98 6.69 4.96
CA MET A 257 38.67 6.80 5.62
C MET A 257 38.59 7.94 6.64
N GLY A 258 39.74 8.48 7.07
CA GLY A 258 39.85 9.65 7.94
C GLY A 258 39.29 9.47 9.37
N PRO A 259 39.42 10.50 10.22
CA PRO A 259 39.05 10.43 11.64
C PRO A 259 37.53 10.33 11.92
N THR A 260 36.69 10.51 10.90
CA THR A 260 35.22 10.39 10.98
C THR A 260 34.73 8.94 11.10
N GLY A 261 35.54 7.95 10.69
CA GLY A 261 35.26 6.54 10.91
C GLY A 261 35.54 6.15 12.36
N ARG A 262 34.57 6.28 13.28
CA ARG A 262 34.72 5.86 14.70
C ARG A 262 35.13 4.37 14.86
N ARG A 263 35.12 3.57 13.79
CA ARG A 263 35.54 2.16 13.71
C ARG A 263 36.52 1.86 12.55
N GLY A 264 37.02 2.87 11.82
CA GLY A 264 37.92 2.68 10.66
C GLY A 264 37.34 1.80 9.54
N LEU A 265 38.23 1.23 8.71
CA LEU A 265 37.94 0.25 7.66
C LEU A 265 37.16 -0.95 8.21
N ALA A 266 37.53 -1.43 9.41
CA ALA A 266 36.88 -2.55 10.06
C ALA A 266 35.38 -2.32 10.25
N GLY A 267 34.96 -1.12 10.68
CA GLY A 267 33.55 -0.80 10.84
C GLY A 267 32.78 -0.71 9.53
N VAL A 268 33.43 -0.26 8.46
CA VAL A 268 32.79 -0.17 7.13
C VAL A 268 32.61 -1.55 6.52
N VAL A 269 33.61 -2.41 6.64
CA VAL A 269 33.51 -3.82 6.26
C VAL A 269 32.39 -4.52 7.04
N GLU A 270 32.35 -4.34 8.37
CA GLU A 270 31.29 -4.92 9.22
C GLU A 270 29.88 -4.45 8.80
N ALA A 271 29.72 -3.15 8.52
CA ALA A 271 28.45 -2.58 8.07
C ALA A 271 28.03 -3.10 6.69
N ALA A 272 28.99 -3.22 5.76
CA ALA A 272 28.76 -3.77 4.43
C ALA A 272 28.41 -5.26 4.48
N GLU A 273 29.08 -6.05 5.32
CA GLU A 273 28.77 -7.47 5.54
C GLU A 273 27.35 -7.64 6.11
N LEU A 274 26.97 -6.80 7.07
CA LEU A 274 25.60 -6.78 7.59
C LEU A 274 24.58 -6.46 6.49
N ALA A 275 24.83 -5.43 5.68
CA ALA A 275 23.93 -5.05 4.59
C ALA A 275 23.77 -6.16 3.53
N VAL A 276 24.88 -6.79 3.13
CA VAL A 276 24.90 -7.93 2.20
C VAL A 276 24.20 -9.14 2.82
N GLY A 277 24.46 -9.45 4.08
CA GLY A 277 23.82 -10.55 4.82
C GLY A 277 22.30 -10.37 4.92
N LEU A 278 21.85 -9.15 5.25
CA LEU A 278 20.42 -8.80 5.27
C LEU A 278 19.78 -8.93 3.88
N ARG A 279 20.48 -8.57 2.80
CA ARG A 279 19.96 -8.79 1.45
C ARG A 279 19.88 -10.28 1.12
N ARG A 280 20.95 -11.04 1.38
CA ARG A 280 21.02 -12.48 1.12
C ARG A 280 19.89 -13.24 1.82
N SER A 281 19.51 -12.85 3.04
CA SER A 281 18.37 -13.46 3.74
C SER A 281 17.00 -13.08 3.14
N ARG A 282 16.88 -11.91 2.50
CA ARG A 282 15.63 -11.42 1.88
C ARG A 282 15.40 -11.90 0.44
N VAL A 283 16.47 -12.16 -0.32
CA VAL A 283 16.38 -12.59 -1.73
C VAL A 283 15.52 -13.85 -1.92
N PRO A 284 15.62 -14.92 -1.09
CA PRO A 284 14.75 -16.08 -1.20
C PRO A 284 13.26 -15.74 -1.07
N HIS A 285 12.90 -14.82 -0.17
CA HIS A 285 11.52 -14.38 0.02
C HIS A 285 11.01 -13.60 -1.20
N LEU A 286 11.82 -12.71 -1.78
CA LEU A 286 11.46 -12.00 -3.01
C LEU A 286 11.27 -12.97 -4.19
N LYS A 287 12.13 -13.99 -4.31
CA LYS A 287 12.00 -15.05 -5.32
C LYS A 287 10.73 -15.87 -5.12
N ARG A 288 10.42 -16.25 -3.87
CA ARG A 288 9.19 -16.96 -3.51
C ARG A 288 7.95 -16.15 -3.84
N LEU A 289 7.95 -14.85 -3.52
CA LEU A 289 6.86 -13.94 -3.87
C LEU A 289 6.64 -13.95 -5.38
N ARG A 290 7.69 -13.68 -6.17
CA ARG A 290 7.60 -13.69 -7.64
C ARG A 290 7.09 -15.01 -8.21
N ALA A 291 7.58 -16.14 -7.70
CA ALA A 291 7.19 -17.47 -8.18
C ALA A 291 5.74 -17.86 -7.80
N GLY A 292 5.19 -17.28 -6.74
CA GLY A 292 3.84 -17.57 -6.27
C GLY A 292 2.75 -16.68 -6.86
N LEU A 293 3.10 -15.64 -7.64
CA LEU A 293 2.11 -14.78 -8.27
C LEU A 293 1.48 -15.43 -9.52
N PRO A 294 0.19 -15.16 -9.79
CA PRO A 294 -0.44 -15.56 -11.04
C PRO A 294 0.30 -15.01 -12.28
N GLN A 295 0.22 -15.73 -13.39
CA GLN A 295 0.84 -15.28 -14.64
C GLN A 295 0.27 -13.93 -15.09
N GLY A 296 1.15 -13.02 -15.51
CA GLY A 296 0.78 -11.69 -16.00
C GLY A 296 0.61 -10.62 -14.91
N VAL A 297 0.62 -10.98 -13.63
CA VAL A 297 0.61 -10.02 -12.52
C VAL A 297 1.99 -9.39 -12.38
N ALA A 298 2.05 -8.06 -12.46
CA ALA A 298 3.30 -7.32 -12.30
C ALA A 298 3.80 -7.38 -10.84
N LEU A 299 5.11 -7.57 -10.66
CA LEU A 299 5.81 -7.41 -9.39
C LEU A 299 6.78 -6.23 -9.50
N VAL A 300 6.39 -5.11 -8.91
CA VAL A 300 7.16 -3.85 -8.90
C VAL A 300 8.04 -3.79 -7.67
N ASN A 301 9.31 -3.43 -7.83
CA ASN A 301 10.25 -3.33 -6.71
C ASN A 301 10.40 -1.87 -6.29
N VAL A 302 10.18 -1.59 -5.00
CA VAL A 302 10.53 -0.29 -4.40
C VAL A 302 11.73 -0.50 -3.49
N PRO A 303 12.88 0.14 -3.77
CA PRO A 303 14.07 -0.01 -2.95
C PRO A 303 13.88 0.58 -1.55
N MET A 304 14.65 0.05 -0.58
CA MET A 304 14.74 0.65 0.75
C MET A 304 15.44 2.02 0.65
N LEU A 305 14.73 3.09 1.01
CA LEU A 305 15.24 4.46 0.86
C LEU A 305 16.16 4.94 1.99
N PHE A 306 16.30 4.17 3.09
CA PHE A 306 17.12 4.52 4.27
C PHE A 306 16.85 5.91 4.87
N ILE A 307 15.64 6.42 4.71
CA ILE A 307 15.18 7.71 5.24
C ILE A 307 13.94 7.48 6.12
N ARG A 308 13.37 8.57 6.67
CA ARG A 308 12.09 8.51 7.41
C ARG A 308 11.02 7.79 6.58
N THR A 309 10.08 7.14 7.24
CA THR A 309 9.09 6.26 6.61
C THR A 309 7.87 7.00 6.05
N HIS A 310 7.70 8.28 6.38
CA HIS A 310 6.58 9.13 5.94
C HIS A 310 7.07 10.57 5.70
N GLY A 311 6.21 11.37 5.06
CA GLY A 311 6.47 12.78 4.71
C GLY A 311 6.57 13.01 3.21
N THR A 312 6.31 14.25 2.80
CA THR A 312 6.25 14.66 1.39
C THR A 312 7.46 14.22 0.57
N ARG A 313 8.68 14.41 1.09
CA ARG A 313 9.91 13.99 0.40
C ARG A 313 9.94 12.49 0.10
N VAL A 314 9.49 11.66 1.04
CA VAL A 314 9.48 10.21 0.90
C VAL A 314 8.40 9.80 -0.10
N THR A 315 7.22 10.41 0.00
CA THR A 315 6.12 10.19 -0.94
C THR A 315 6.54 10.49 -2.38
N HIS A 316 7.24 11.61 -2.61
CA HIS A 316 7.79 11.96 -3.92
C HIS A 316 8.83 10.94 -4.38
N ALA A 317 9.79 10.55 -3.54
CA ALA A 317 10.80 9.58 -3.91
C ALA A 317 10.22 8.21 -4.29
N ILE A 318 9.20 7.73 -3.56
CA ILE A 318 8.51 6.48 -3.89
C ILE A 318 7.70 6.64 -5.20
N ALA A 319 7.06 7.78 -5.41
CA ALA A 319 6.33 8.06 -6.65
C ALA A 319 7.27 8.04 -7.87
N ASP A 320 8.43 8.70 -7.77
CA ASP A 320 9.44 8.71 -8.83
C ASP A 320 9.92 7.28 -9.16
N LEU A 321 10.19 6.46 -8.14
CA LEU A 321 10.61 5.06 -8.32
C LEU A 321 9.51 4.17 -8.92
N LEU A 322 8.26 4.40 -8.54
CA LEU A 322 7.12 3.68 -9.11
C LEU A 322 6.86 4.12 -10.56
N GLU A 323 7.07 5.39 -10.90
CA GLU A 323 6.97 5.90 -12.28
C GLU A 323 8.00 5.21 -13.18
N ASP A 324 9.25 5.09 -12.74
CA ASP A 324 10.33 4.42 -13.51
C ASP A 324 10.09 2.91 -13.75
N GLU A 325 9.36 2.23 -12.86
CA GLU A 325 9.08 0.79 -12.97
C GLU A 325 7.75 0.48 -13.67
N LEU A 326 6.81 1.45 -13.73
CA LEU A 326 5.46 1.26 -14.28
C LEU A 326 5.23 1.89 -15.66
N LEU A 327 6.08 2.82 -16.09
CA LEU A 327 6.04 3.50 -17.40
C LEU A 327 7.15 3.00 -18.33
#